data_AF-A0A1F8GQM6-F1
#
_entry.id   AF-A0A1F8GQM6-F1
#
_cell.length_a   1.000
_cell.length_b   1.000
_cell.length_c   1.000
_cell.angle_alpha   90.00
_cell.angle_beta   90.00
_cell.angle_gamma   90.00
#
_symmetry.space_group_name_H-M   'P 1'
#
loop_
_entity.id
_entity.type
_entity.pdbx_description
1 polymer ?
#
loop_
_entity_poly.entity_id
_entity_poly.type
_entity_poly.pdbx_seq_one_letter_code
_entity_poly.pdbx_strand_id
1 'polypeptide(L)'
;MSIDVSALKGPLGELMDQCSGPNGEARFEEFKLWLKKVSGLFKHLRDVALGPISEFKAAEKFTKSNSEVKFCDFGGNFKKLFLNLVEAPVSAATISVSKLLKNSLDAPIRTELGDGHVITLGQFYEMLKVLPKDGTWFIAYIVGNDGNVWAVDAGWRSFDEGWSVGADSVDGQDEWRAGSQVLSRKLAA
;
A
#
# COMPACT_ATOMS: atom_id res chain seq x y z
N MET A 1 13.21 34.93 -6.03
CA MET A 1 13.51 33.86 -7.02
C MET A 1 12.35 33.86 -8.00
N SER A 2 12.56 34.33 -9.23
CA SER A 2 11.52 34.38 -10.28
C SER A 2 11.53 33.05 -11.02
N ILE A 3 10.39 32.35 -11.06
CA ILE A 3 10.26 31.17 -11.92
C ILE A 3 10.10 31.67 -13.36
N ASP A 4 11.07 31.37 -14.21
CA ASP A 4 10.97 31.66 -15.64
C ASP A 4 9.96 30.70 -16.28
N VAL A 5 8.82 31.26 -16.70
CA VAL A 5 7.70 30.55 -17.33
C VAL A 5 7.61 30.83 -18.84
N SER A 6 8.64 31.43 -19.44
CA SER A 6 8.65 31.78 -20.87
C SER A 6 8.46 30.56 -21.78
N ALA A 7 8.98 29.39 -21.40
CA ALA A 7 8.78 28.12 -22.11
C ALA A 7 7.34 27.58 -22.02
N LEU A 8 6.53 28.05 -21.06
CA LEU A 8 5.16 27.59 -20.86
C LEU A 8 4.13 28.42 -21.65
N LYS A 9 4.50 29.60 -22.15
CA LYS A 9 3.57 30.51 -22.85
C LYS A 9 2.94 29.90 -24.10
N GLY A 10 3.70 29.17 -24.90
CA GLY A 10 3.18 28.49 -26.11
C GLY A 10 2.24 27.34 -25.78
N PRO A 11 2.70 26.33 -25.02
CA PRO A 11 1.88 25.18 -24.64
C PRO A 11 0.61 25.55 -23.86
N LEU A 12 0.67 26.56 -22.98
CA LEU A 12 -0.52 27.05 -22.27
C LEU A 12 -1.51 27.77 -23.19
N GLY A 13 -1.01 28.50 -24.20
CA GLY A 13 -1.87 29.12 -25.21
C GLY A 13 -2.64 28.08 -26.02
N GLU A 14 -1.94 27.05 -26.51
CA GLU A 14 -2.57 25.95 -27.26
C GLU A 14 -3.58 25.16 -26.41
N LEU A 15 -3.28 24.92 -25.13
CA LEU A 15 -4.22 24.29 -24.20
C LEU A 15 -5.47 25.15 -23.99
N MET A 16 -5.31 26.46 -23.85
CA MET A 16 -6.43 27.39 -23.66
C MET A 16 -7.29 27.50 -24.92
N ASP A 17 -6.69 27.53 -26.11
CA ASP A 17 -7.44 27.54 -27.37
C ASP A 17 -8.24 26.24 -27.57
N GLN A 18 -7.68 25.08 -27.19
CA GLN A 18 -8.40 23.79 -27.20
C GLN A 18 -9.56 23.74 -26.20
N CYS A 19 -9.43 24.41 -25.05
CA CYS A 19 -10.47 24.48 -24.01
C CYS A 19 -11.53 25.57 -24.29
N SER A 20 -11.27 26.52 -25.20
CA SER A 20 -12.15 27.68 -25.46
C SER A 20 -13.04 27.53 -26.69
N GLY A 21 -12.84 26.48 -27.49
CA GLY A 21 -13.64 26.18 -28.68
C GLY A 21 -15.00 25.50 -28.38
N PRO A 22 -15.82 25.21 -29.41
CA PRO A 22 -17.14 24.57 -29.26
C PRO A 22 -17.10 23.16 -28.63
N ASN A 23 -15.93 22.53 -28.58
CA ASN A 23 -15.69 21.24 -27.88
C ASN A 23 -14.94 21.42 -26.54
N GLY A 24 -14.80 22.66 -26.06
CA GLY A 24 -13.98 23.03 -24.92
C GLY A 24 -14.37 22.32 -23.62
N GLU A 25 -15.67 22.15 -23.40
CA GLU A 25 -16.20 21.42 -22.23
C GLU A 25 -15.79 19.93 -22.26
N ALA A 26 -15.91 19.27 -23.42
CA ALA A 26 -15.47 17.89 -23.59
C ALA A 26 -13.95 17.73 -23.42
N ARG A 27 -13.16 18.66 -23.98
CA ARG A 27 -11.70 18.70 -23.82
C ARG A 27 -11.27 18.93 -22.38
N PHE A 28 -11.98 19.78 -21.65
CA PHE A 28 -11.73 20.03 -20.24
C PHE A 28 -12.08 18.81 -19.37
N GLU A 29 -13.15 18.09 -19.70
CA GLU A 29 -13.47 16.82 -19.04
C GLU A 29 -12.44 15.73 -19.35
N GLU A 30 -11.98 15.60 -20.60
CA GLU A 30 -10.85 14.71 -20.96
C GLU A 30 -9.57 15.06 -20.18
N PHE A 31 -9.27 16.36 -20.05
CA PHE A 31 -8.13 16.84 -19.27
C PHE A 31 -8.30 16.58 -17.77
N LYS A 32 -9.51 16.73 -17.20
CA LYS A 32 -9.80 16.35 -15.80
C LYS A 32 -9.67 14.85 -15.59
N LEU A 33 -10.15 14.04 -16.52
CA LEU A 33 -10.00 12.58 -16.52
C LEU A 33 -8.54 12.20 -16.60
N TRP A 34 -7.77 12.87 -17.45
CA TRP A 34 -6.32 12.72 -17.54
C TRP A 34 -5.64 13.14 -16.23
N LEU A 35 -5.97 14.30 -15.65
CA LEU A 35 -5.44 14.77 -14.37
C LEU A 35 -5.77 13.81 -13.23
N LYS A 36 -6.98 13.25 -13.19
CA LYS A 36 -7.34 12.20 -12.24
C LYS A 36 -6.50 10.93 -12.43
N LYS A 37 -6.14 10.59 -13.67
CA LYS A 37 -5.23 9.47 -13.98
C LYS A 37 -3.77 9.78 -13.62
N VAL A 38 -3.30 11.03 -13.75
CA VAL A 38 -1.91 11.39 -13.44
C VAL A 38 -1.68 11.85 -12.00
N SER A 39 -2.74 12.20 -11.26
CA SER A 39 -2.69 12.46 -9.81
C SER A 39 -2.87 11.18 -9.00
N GLY A 40 -2.05 10.17 -9.33
CA GLY A 40 -2.07 8.87 -8.67
C GLY A 40 -2.04 9.00 -7.16
N LEU A 41 -2.76 8.12 -6.47
CA LEU A 41 -2.77 8.03 -5.02
C LEU A 41 -1.40 7.67 -4.47
N PHE A 42 -0.56 7.01 -5.28
CA PHE A 42 0.74 6.53 -4.88
C PHE A 42 1.92 7.24 -5.53
N LYS A 43 3.02 7.31 -4.77
CA LYS A 43 4.37 7.41 -5.29
C LYS A 43 5.12 6.11 -5.02
N HIS A 44 5.50 5.40 -6.07
CA HIS A 44 6.38 4.24 -5.95
C HIS A 44 7.71 4.61 -5.27
N LEU A 45 8.16 3.77 -4.32
CA LEU A 45 9.41 3.99 -3.60
C LEU A 45 10.49 2.97 -3.98
N ARG A 46 10.15 1.68 -3.92
CA ARG A 46 11.09 0.57 -4.16
C ARG A 46 10.34 -0.74 -4.38
N ASP A 47 11.03 -1.68 -5.00
CA ASP A 47 10.62 -3.07 -5.11
C ASP A 47 11.50 -3.95 -4.21
N VAL A 48 10.92 -4.99 -3.63
CA VAL A 48 11.62 -6.00 -2.82
C VAL A 48 11.34 -7.38 -3.41
N ALA A 49 12.40 -8.06 -3.84
CA ALA A 49 12.31 -9.45 -4.29
C ALA A 49 12.30 -10.38 -3.07
N LEU A 50 11.26 -11.20 -2.96
CA LEU A 50 11.14 -12.24 -1.96
C LEU A 50 11.35 -13.60 -2.63
N GLY A 51 12.11 -14.47 -1.95
CA GLY A 51 12.24 -15.87 -2.33
C GLY A 51 10.93 -16.64 -2.16
N PRO A 52 10.89 -17.92 -2.57
CA PRO A 52 9.76 -18.79 -2.28
C PRO A 52 9.63 -18.96 -0.76
N ILE A 53 8.40 -19.00 -0.28
CA ILE A 53 8.07 -19.22 1.13
C ILE A 53 7.45 -20.62 1.22
N SER A 54 7.95 -21.45 2.13
CA SER A 54 7.36 -22.75 2.43
C SER A 54 5.97 -22.59 3.06
N GLU A 55 5.38 -23.67 3.55
CA GLU A 55 4.21 -23.56 4.41
C GLU A 55 4.46 -22.53 5.52
N PHE A 56 3.53 -21.57 5.67
CA PHE A 56 3.66 -20.47 6.61
C PHE A 56 2.60 -20.61 7.70
N LYS A 57 3.03 -20.76 8.95
CA LYS A 57 2.16 -20.86 10.13
C LYS A 57 2.26 -19.57 10.93
N ALA A 58 1.19 -18.79 10.93
CA ALA A 58 1.18 -17.49 11.59
C ALA A 58 1.46 -17.59 13.09
N ALA A 59 0.90 -18.60 13.78
CA ALA A 59 1.12 -18.84 15.20
C ALA A 59 2.60 -19.04 15.58
N GLU A 60 3.43 -19.56 14.67
CA GLU A 60 4.86 -19.78 14.92
C GLU A 60 5.67 -18.49 14.72
N LYS A 61 5.19 -17.60 13.82
CA LYS A 61 5.92 -16.41 13.40
C LYS A 61 5.49 -15.15 14.15
N PHE A 62 4.20 -14.93 14.37
CA PHE A 62 3.67 -13.76 15.08
C PHE A 62 3.61 -14.02 16.60
N THR A 63 4.80 -14.08 17.22
CA THR A 63 4.97 -14.26 18.66
C THR A 63 5.95 -13.23 19.22
N LYS A 64 5.81 -12.86 20.50
CA LYS A 64 6.74 -11.92 21.15
C LYS A 64 8.15 -12.48 21.32
N SER A 65 8.31 -13.80 21.23
CA SER A 65 9.58 -14.52 21.32
C SER A 65 10.26 -14.75 19.97
N ASN A 66 9.72 -14.22 18.87
CA ASN A 66 10.32 -14.39 17.56
C ASN A 66 11.73 -13.76 17.49
N SER A 67 12.70 -14.52 17.01
CA SER A 67 14.11 -14.12 16.95
C SER A 67 14.49 -13.34 15.69
N GLU A 68 13.70 -13.45 14.62
CA GLU A 68 13.95 -12.79 13.33
C GLU A 68 13.26 -11.42 13.25
N VAL A 69 12.05 -11.31 13.82
CA VAL A 69 11.22 -10.10 13.81
C VAL A 69 10.74 -9.81 15.23
N LYS A 70 11.12 -8.66 15.78
CA LYS A 70 10.72 -8.25 17.13
C LYS A 70 9.32 -7.63 17.08
N PHE A 71 8.39 -8.21 17.84
CA PHE A 71 7.00 -7.73 17.97
C PHE A 71 6.74 -7.25 19.40
N CYS A 72 6.11 -6.08 19.54
CA CYS A 72 5.68 -5.57 20.84
C CYS A 72 4.19 -5.81 21.10
N ASP A 73 3.36 -5.79 20.06
CA ASP A 73 1.91 -5.92 20.19
C ASP A 73 1.21 -6.49 18.95
N PHE A 74 0.06 -7.12 19.18
CA PHE A 74 -0.85 -7.58 18.14
C PHE A 74 -2.29 -7.15 18.46
N GLY A 75 -2.93 -6.46 17.51
CA GLY A 75 -4.31 -6.01 17.60
C GLY A 75 -5.31 -7.16 17.74
N GLY A 76 -6.48 -6.86 18.32
CA GLY A 76 -7.50 -7.89 18.61
C GLY A 76 -8.00 -8.62 17.36
N ASN A 77 -8.29 -7.87 16.29
CA ASN A 77 -8.69 -8.44 15.00
C ASN A 77 -7.57 -9.27 14.39
N PHE A 78 -6.32 -8.77 14.43
CA PHE A 78 -5.17 -9.52 13.94
C PHE A 78 -5.08 -10.89 14.63
N LYS A 79 -5.15 -10.89 15.97
CA LYS A 79 -5.14 -12.12 16.77
C LYS A 79 -6.24 -13.09 16.35
N LYS A 80 -7.47 -12.58 16.20
CA LYS A 80 -8.66 -13.37 15.86
C LYS A 80 -8.58 -14.00 14.46
N LEU A 81 -8.11 -13.24 13.47
CA LEU A 81 -8.22 -13.59 12.06
C LEU A 81 -6.98 -14.30 11.52
N PHE A 82 -5.81 -13.98 12.05
CA PHE A 82 -4.55 -14.37 11.42
C PHE A 82 -3.71 -15.34 12.25
N LEU A 83 -3.81 -15.40 13.59
CA LEU A 83 -2.90 -16.27 14.37
C LEU A 83 -3.03 -17.76 14.03
N ASN A 84 -4.24 -18.23 13.69
CA ASN A 84 -4.45 -19.63 13.30
C ASN A 84 -4.31 -19.85 11.79
N LEU A 85 -3.92 -18.82 11.02
CA LEU A 85 -3.77 -18.93 9.57
C LEU A 85 -2.56 -19.82 9.24
N VAL A 86 -2.80 -20.79 8.36
CA VAL A 86 -1.78 -21.63 7.75
C VAL A 86 -1.88 -21.44 6.24
N GLU A 87 -0.84 -20.85 5.65
CA GLU A 87 -0.77 -20.61 4.22
C GLU A 87 0.04 -21.72 3.54
N ALA A 88 -0.45 -22.20 2.41
CA ALA A 88 0.29 -23.13 1.56
C ALA A 88 1.58 -22.47 1.03
N PRO A 89 2.58 -23.26 0.61
CA PRO A 89 3.80 -22.72 -0.01
C PRO A 89 3.49 -21.77 -1.16
N VAL A 90 4.21 -20.65 -1.22
CA VAL A 90 4.08 -19.66 -2.29
C VAL A 90 5.39 -19.49 -3.05
N SER A 91 5.26 -19.28 -4.36
CA SER A 91 6.40 -18.99 -5.22
C SER A 91 7.04 -17.64 -4.86
N ALA A 92 8.28 -17.44 -5.31
CA ALA A 92 8.94 -16.14 -5.27
C ALA A 92 8.05 -15.05 -5.87
N ALA A 93 8.15 -13.84 -5.31
CA ALA A 93 7.35 -12.70 -5.72
C ALA A 93 8.14 -11.40 -5.51
N THR A 94 7.78 -10.37 -6.28
CA THR A 94 8.27 -9.02 -6.04
C THR A 94 7.16 -8.20 -5.37
N ILE A 95 7.47 -7.63 -4.21
CA ILE A 95 6.58 -6.74 -3.47
C ILE A 95 6.97 -5.29 -3.76
N SER A 96 6.02 -4.51 -4.25
CA SER A 96 6.18 -3.08 -4.46
C SER A 96 5.80 -2.31 -3.21
N VAL A 97 6.60 -1.32 -2.86
CA VAL A 97 6.38 -0.40 -1.74
C VAL A 97 6.04 0.97 -2.29
N SER A 98 4.85 1.46 -1.99
CA SER A 98 4.30 2.70 -2.52
C SER A 98 3.85 3.63 -1.41
N LYS A 99 4.18 4.92 -1.49
CA LYS A 99 3.77 5.93 -0.50
C LYS A 99 2.41 6.52 -0.88
N LEU A 100 1.47 6.58 0.05
CA LEU A 100 0.24 7.36 -0.11
C LEU A 100 0.55 8.86 -0.15
N LEU A 101 0.09 9.54 -1.20
CA LEU A 101 0.29 10.98 -1.39
C LEU A 101 -0.77 11.84 -0.70
N LYS A 102 -1.94 11.27 -0.41
CA LYS A 102 -3.06 11.90 0.29
C LYS A 102 -3.76 10.85 1.16
N ASN A 103 -4.61 11.31 2.08
CA ASN A 103 -5.43 10.39 2.84
C ASN A 103 -6.37 9.59 1.92
N SER A 104 -6.66 8.34 2.27
CA SER A 104 -7.55 7.50 1.48
C SER A 104 -8.16 6.36 2.27
N LEU A 105 -9.38 6.00 1.90
CA LEU A 105 -10.05 4.77 2.31
C LEU A 105 -9.46 3.56 1.57
N ASP A 106 -9.74 2.35 2.04
CA ASP A 106 -9.23 1.12 1.42
C ASP A 106 -9.73 0.87 0.00
N ALA A 107 -10.99 1.20 -0.29
CA ALA A 107 -11.57 0.99 -1.63
C ALA A 107 -10.79 1.68 -2.76
N PRO A 108 -10.48 3.00 -2.70
CA PRO A 108 -9.66 3.65 -3.73
C PRO A 108 -8.20 3.13 -3.76
N ILE A 109 -7.61 2.79 -2.61
CA ILE A 109 -6.27 2.20 -2.55
C ILE A 109 -6.23 0.89 -3.33
N ARG A 110 -7.13 -0.04 -3.02
CA ARG A 110 -7.23 -1.34 -3.71
C ARG A 110 -7.55 -1.18 -5.20
N THR A 111 -8.41 -0.24 -5.55
CA THR A 111 -8.75 0.05 -6.95
C THR A 111 -7.52 0.48 -7.75
N GLU A 112 -6.67 1.34 -7.18
CA GLU A 112 -5.47 1.81 -7.86
C GLU A 112 -4.35 0.75 -7.90
N LEU A 113 -4.27 -0.13 -6.89
CA LEU A 113 -3.34 -1.26 -6.89
C LEU A 113 -3.73 -2.38 -7.89
N GLY A 114 -5.01 -2.46 -8.27
CA GLY A 114 -5.52 -3.47 -9.20
C GLY A 114 -5.36 -4.90 -8.67
N ASP A 115 -5.12 -5.85 -9.55
CA ASP A 115 -5.08 -7.29 -9.21
C ASP A 115 -3.91 -7.66 -8.27
N GLY A 116 -2.89 -6.81 -8.17
CA GLY A 116 -1.75 -7.00 -7.26
C GLY A 116 -1.99 -6.55 -5.82
N HIS A 117 -3.20 -6.11 -5.48
CA HIS A 117 -3.46 -5.50 -4.16
C HIS A 117 -3.33 -6.47 -2.99
N VAL A 118 -3.57 -7.77 -3.18
CA VAL A 118 -3.47 -8.79 -2.12
C VAL A 118 -2.09 -9.45 -2.11
N ILE A 119 -1.50 -9.54 -0.92
CA ILE A 119 -0.30 -10.34 -0.62
C ILE A 119 -0.61 -11.36 0.47
N THR A 120 0.26 -12.35 0.65
CA THR A 120 0.10 -13.33 1.73
C THR A 120 0.67 -12.81 3.06
N LEU A 121 0.20 -13.37 4.17
CA LEU A 121 0.73 -13.04 5.49
C LEU A 121 2.21 -13.43 5.62
N GLY A 122 2.63 -14.53 5.00
CA GLY A 122 4.04 -14.90 4.91
C GLY A 122 4.88 -13.86 4.17
N GLN A 123 4.39 -13.32 3.05
CA GLN A 123 5.07 -12.25 2.34
C GLN A 123 5.15 -10.97 3.18
N PHE A 124 4.07 -10.63 3.89
CA PHE A 124 4.07 -9.51 4.83
C PHE A 124 5.12 -9.69 5.94
N TYR A 125 5.21 -10.89 6.53
CA TYR A 125 6.21 -11.21 7.54
C TYR A 125 7.65 -11.06 7.03
N GLU A 126 7.97 -11.55 5.83
CA GLU A 126 9.29 -11.36 5.22
C GLU A 126 9.60 -9.88 4.98
N MET A 127 8.59 -9.08 4.60
CA MET A 127 8.76 -7.63 4.47
C MET A 127 9.14 -6.98 5.81
N LEU A 128 8.53 -7.37 6.93
CA LEU A 128 8.85 -6.79 8.26
C LEU A 128 10.32 -6.97 8.68
N LYS A 129 11.05 -7.93 8.10
CA LYS A 129 12.49 -8.11 8.33
C LYS A 129 13.32 -6.98 7.70
N VAL A 130 12.88 -6.46 6.56
CA VAL A 130 13.64 -5.52 5.72
C VAL A 130 13.08 -4.09 5.72
N LEU A 131 11.87 -3.89 6.23
CA LEU A 131 11.26 -2.57 6.33
C LEU A 131 11.99 -1.67 7.34
N PRO A 132 12.07 -0.35 7.07
CA PRO A 132 12.73 0.59 7.97
C PRO A 132 11.97 0.71 9.29
N LYS A 133 12.74 0.86 10.37
CA LYS A 133 12.26 0.95 11.76
C LYS A 133 12.14 2.41 12.20
N ASP A 134 11.58 3.25 11.33
CA ASP A 134 11.55 4.72 11.48
C ASP A 134 10.19 5.28 11.95
N GLY A 135 9.27 4.38 12.35
CA GLY A 135 7.92 4.75 12.78
C GLY A 135 6.92 4.91 11.63
N THR A 136 7.33 4.65 10.38
CA THR A 136 6.39 4.58 9.25
C THR A 136 5.38 3.45 9.46
N TRP A 137 4.11 3.73 9.14
CA TRP A 137 3.07 2.72 9.04
C TRP A 137 3.06 2.06 7.67
N PHE A 138 3.07 0.74 7.68
CA PHE A 138 2.96 -0.11 6.50
C PHE A 138 1.59 -0.76 6.45
N ILE A 139 0.99 -0.83 5.27
CA ILE A 139 -0.35 -1.39 5.04
C ILE A 139 -0.23 -2.48 3.99
N ALA A 140 -0.87 -3.62 4.22
CA ALA A 140 -1.00 -4.71 3.27
C ALA A 140 -2.43 -5.24 3.27
N TYR A 141 -2.94 -5.64 2.10
CA TYR A 141 -4.22 -6.33 2.04
C TYR A 141 -4.00 -7.83 2.03
N ILE A 142 -4.62 -8.52 2.99
CA ILE A 142 -4.38 -9.95 3.24
C ILE A 142 -5.71 -10.64 3.51
N VAL A 143 -5.89 -11.84 2.96
CA VAL A 143 -7.08 -12.66 3.20
C VAL A 143 -6.98 -13.32 4.58
N GLY A 144 -7.97 -13.08 5.44
CA GLY A 144 -8.06 -13.69 6.78
C GLY A 144 -8.63 -15.10 6.76
N ASN A 145 -8.66 -15.75 7.93
CA ASN A 145 -9.27 -17.08 8.07
C ASN A 145 -10.79 -17.12 7.78
N ASP A 146 -11.45 -15.96 7.75
CA ASP A 146 -12.85 -15.83 7.37
C ASP A 146 -13.06 -15.73 5.84
N GLY A 147 -11.97 -15.78 5.05
CA GLY A 147 -12.01 -15.64 3.60
C GLY A 147 -12.18 -14.20 3.10
N ASN A 148 -12.25 -13.23 4.00
CA ASN A 148 -12.38 -11.81 3.65
C ASN A 148 -11.01 -11.14 3.55
N VAL A 149 -10.92 -10.06 2.77
CA VAL A 149 -9.73 -9.21 2.70
C VAL A 149 -9.75 -8.21 3.86
N TRP A 150 -8.64 -8.12 4.58
CA TRP A 150 -8.42 -7.18 5.68
C TRP A 150 -7.24 -6.25 5.36
N ALA A 151 -7.31 -5.02 5.84
CA ALA A 151 -6.17 -4.12 5.87
C ALA A 151 -5.31 -4.47 7.08
N VAL A 152 -4.16 -5.09 6.85
CA VAL A 152 -3.18 -5.45 7.89
C VAL A 152 -2.12 -4.37 7.92
N ASP A 153 -1.94 -3.76 9.08
CA ASP A 153 -1.01 -2.66 9.28
C ASP A 153 0.11 -3.02 10.27
N ALA A 154 1.27 -2.40 10.09
CA ALA A 154 2.37 -2.50 11.02
C ALA A 154 3.11 -1.18 11.19
N GLY A 155 3.37 -0.82 12.45
CA GLY A 155 4.17 0.33 12.82
C GLY A 155 5.26 -0.05 13.81
N TRP A 156 6.49 0.43 13.58
CA TRP A 156 7.59 0.24 14.53
C TRP A 156 7.43 1.18 15.74
N ARG A 157 7.28 0.61 16.94
CA ARG A 157 7.21 1.35 18.21
C ARG A 157 8.61 1.47 18.77
N SER A 158 9.19 2.67 18.72
CA SER A 158 10.56 2.93 19.18
C SER A 158 10.75 2.67 20.68
N PHE A 159 9.75 2.99 21.51
CA PHE A 159 9.81 2.76 22.97
C PHE A 159 9.86 1.29 23.36
N ASP A 160 9.11 0.44 22.66
CA ASP A 160 9.07 -1.00 22.90
C ASP A 160 10.07 -1.79 22.03
N GLU A 161 10.75 -1.07 21.13
CA GLU A 161 11.64 -1.59 20.09
C GLU A 161 11.03 -2.76 19.31
N GLY A 162 9.77 -2.65 18.89
CA GLY A 162 9.09 -3.75 18.22
C GLY A 162 7.99 -3.30 17.26
N TRP A 163 7.61 -4.20 16.36
CA TRP A 163 6.45 -4.02 15.50
C TRP A 163 5.16 -4.19 16.31
N SER A 164 4.26 -3.22 16.16
CA SER A 164 2.85 -3.33 16.54
C SER A 164 2.07 -3.64 15.26
N VAL A 165 1.35 -4.76 15.25
CA VAL A 165 0.63 -5.25 14.06
C VAL A 165 -0.88 -5.26 14.33
N GLY A 166 -1.64 -4.63 13.45
CA GLY A 166 -3.10 -4.52 13.50
C GLY A 166 -3.78 -5.23 12.34
N ALA A 167 -5.11 -5.23 12.37
CA ALA A 167 -5.93 -5.60 11.23
C ALA A 167 -7.28 -4.88 11.33
N ASP A 168 -7.64 -4.16 10.29
CA ASP A 168 -8.91 -3.42 10.21
C ASP A 168 -9.71 -3.85 8.99
N SER A 169 -11.04 -3.75 9.12
CA SER A 169 -11.95 -4.10 8.03
C SER A 169 -11.79 -3.08 6.90
N VAL A 170 -11.69 -3.58 5.66
CA VAL A 170 -11.59 -2.72 4.46
C VAL A 170 -12.89 -1.97 4.13
N ASP A 171 -13.98 -2.28 4.83
CA ASP A 171 -15.26 -1.56 4.74
C ASP A 171 -15.39 -0.47 5.80
N GLY A 172 -14.34 -0.29 6.62
CA GLY A 172 -14.23 0.80 7.59
C GLY A 172 -14.25 2.17 6.90
N GLN A 173 -14.66 3.19 7.66
CA GLN A 173 -14.67 4.59 7.21
C GLN A 173 -13.40 5.34 7.63
N ASP A 174 -12.45 4.65 8.26
CA ASP A 174 -11.19 5.25 8.70
C ASP A 174 -10.22 5.37 7.52
N GLU A 175 -9.68 6.58 7.33
CA GLU A 175 -8.73 6.84 6.26
C GLU A 175 -7.29 6.53 6.71
N TRP A 176 -6.55 5.88 5.82
CA TRP A 176 -5.10 5.83 5.92
C TRP A 176 -4.51 7.20 5.64
N ARG A 177 -3.56 7.62 6.48
CA ARG A 177 -2.93 8.94 6.38
C ARG A 177 -1.97 9.02 5.20
N ALA A 178 -1.91 10.21 4.61
CA ALA A 178 -0.83 10.55 3.70
C ALA A 178 0.53 10.27 4.35
N GLY A 179 1.42 9.61 3.62
CA GLY A 179 2.72 9.21 4.09
C GLY A 179 2.85 7.74 4.50
N SER A 180 1.75 7.06 4.80
CA SER A 180 1.77 5.60 4.99
C SER A 180 2.25 4.89 3.72
N GLN A 181 2.91 3.74 3.90
CA GLN A 181 3.45 2.94 2.80
C GLN A 181 2.57 1.70 2.60
N VAL A 182 2.13 1.47 1.37
CA VAL A 182 1.29 0.33 0.99
C VAL A 182 2.14 -0.70 0.26
N LEU A 183 1.96 -1.96 0.65
CA LEU A 183 2.62 -3.13 0.10
C LEU A 183 1.68 -3.82 -0.88
N SER A 184 2.18 -4.14 -2.07
CA SER A 184 1.40 -4.80 -3.12
C SER A 184 2.28 -5.77 -3.90
N ARG A 185 1.67 -6.79 -4.48
CA ARG A 185 2.38 -7.71 -5.38
C ARG A 185 2.57 -7.05 -6.74
N LYS A 186 3.80 -7.00 -7.22
CA LYS A 186 4.09 -6.64 -8.61
C LYS A 186 3.73 -7.82 -9.51
N LEU A 187 2.83 -7.60 -10.45
CA LEU A 187 2.48 -8.60 -11.45
C LEU A 187 3.56 -8.61 -12.53
N ALA A 188 3.95 -9.80 -12.97
CA ALA A 188 4.82 -9.94 -14.14
C ALA A 188 4.06 -9.36 -15.35
N ALA A 189 4.71 -8.42 -16.05
CA ALA A 189 4.20 -7.86 -17.30
C ALA A 189 4.28 -8.87 -18.44
#